data_AF-A0A7C0XJP3-F1
#
_entry.id   AF-A0A7C0XJP3-F1
#
_cell.length_a   1.000
_cell.length_b   1.000
_cell.length_c   1.000
_cell.angle_alpha   90.00
_cell.angle_beta   90.00
_cell.angle_gamma   90.00
#
_symmetry.space_group_name_H-M   'P 1'
#
loop_
_entity.id
_entity.type
_entity.pdbx_description
1 polymer ?
#
loop_
_entity_poly.entity_id
_entity_poly.type
_entity_poly.pdbx_seq_one_letter_code
_entity_poly.pdbx_strand_id
1 'polypeptide(L)'
;MFDPEHAFKLFSTLPRNRFTGTDGERRAREYITDRLRDFGYEVKHEEFKVWTFRHKKVSLKCDGEKVEFRPYGFTGEEVNSLSSRMKYIEAGDKYLMDDVSEIVVLSKLPGGVKNAKLLNRLWK
;
A
#
# COMPACT_ATOMS: atom_id res chain seq x y z
N MET A 1 -28.80 19.34 -11.97
CA MET A 1 -28.21 18.54 -13.06
C MET A 1 -26.75 18.29 -12.70
N PHE A 2 -26.20 17.12 -13.01
CA PHE A 2 -24.80 16.79 -12.72
C PHE A 2 -23.86 17.52 -13.70
N ASP A 3 -22.74 18.07 -13.21
CA ASP A 3 -21.71 18.75 -14.00
C ASP A 3 -20.41 17.91 -14.01
N PRO A 4 -20.11 17.20 -15.11
CA PRO A 4 -18.94 16.34 -15.21
C PRO A 4 -17.61 17.11 -15.25
N GLU A 5 -17.57 18.33 -15.80
CA GLU A 5 -16.34 19.12 -15.88
C GLU A 5 -15.93 19.62 -14.50
N HIS A 6 -16.91 20.08 -13.73
CA HIS A 6 -16.69 20.47 -12.35
C HIS A 6 -16.23 19.27 -11.51
N ALA A 7 -16.84 18.09 -11.67
CA ALA A 7 -16.42 16.88 -10.97
C ALA A 7 -14.96 16.49 -11.30
N PHE A 8 -14.57 16.57 -12.58
CA PHE A 8 -13.19 16.29 -12.99
C PHE A 8 -12.19 17.29 -12.41
N LYS A 9 -12.54 18.58 -12.33
CA LYS A 9 -11.71 19.63 -11.74
C LYS A 9 -11.51 19.40 -10.23
N LEU A 10 -12.57 19.02 -9.50
CA LEU A 10 -12.48 18.67 -8.08
C LEU A 10 -11.54 17.48 -7.87
N PHE A 11 -11.70 16.42 -8.66
CA PHE A 11 -10.83 15.24 -8.59
C PHE A 11 -9.36 15.58 -8.89
N SER A 12 -9.12 16.38 -9.93
CA SER A 12 -7.77 16.72 -10.40
C SER A 12 -6.99 17.61 -9.43
N THR A 13 -7.70 18.39 -8.60
CA THR A 13 -7.10 19.30 -7.60
C THR A 13 -6.96 18.67 -6.22
N LEU A 14 -7.52 17.48 -6.00
CA LEU A 14 -7.36 16.73 -4.75
C LEU A 14 -5.88 16.34 -4.56
N PRO A 15 -5.28 16.55 -3.36
CA PRO A 15 -3.87 16.25 -3.12
C PRO A 15 -3.49 14.82 -3.51
N ARG A 16 -2.39 14.66 -4.27
CA ARG A 16 -1.84 13.35 -4.64
C ARG A 16 -1.09 12.72 -3.46
N ASN A 17 -1.03 11.38 -3.41
CA ASN A 17 -0.52 10.57 -2.29
C ASN A 17 -1.29 10.81 -0.97
N ARG A 18 -2.37 10.05 -0.76
CA ARG A 18 -3.27 10.17 0.40
C ARG A 18 -3.23 8.92 1.27
N PHE A 19 -2.03 8.38 1.47
CA PHE A 19 -1.87 7.18 2.27
C PHE A 19 -2.17 7.49 3.74
N THR A 20 -2.84 6.55 4.42
CA THR A 20 -3.33 6.75 5.78
C THR A 20 -2.21 7.04 6.78
N GLY A 21 -2.42 8.03 7.64
CA GLY A 21 -1.46 8.50 8.64
C GLY A 21 -0.34 9.38 8.07
N THR A 22 -0.50 9.89 6.85
CA THR A 22 0.47 10.81 6.20
C THR A 22 -0.07 12.22 6.10
N ASP A 23 0.83 13.19 5.90
CA ASP A 23 0.48 14.59 5.62
C ASP A 23 -0.46 14.74 4.40
N GLY A 24 -0.36 13.84 3.42
CA GLY A 24 -1.23 13.85 2.26
C GLY A 24 -2.69 13.50 2.57
N GLU A 25 -2.93 12.59 3.54
CA GLU A 25 -4.28 12.32 4.04
C GLU A 25 -4.85 13.55 4.77
N ARG A 26 -4.06 14.19 5.63
CA ARG A 26 -4.46 15.42 6.32
C ARG A 26 -4.90 16.50 5.33
N ARG A 27 -4.07 16.82 4.33
CA ARG A 27 -4.41 17.81 3.29
C ARG A 27 -5.63 17.43 2.48
N ALA A 28 -5.81 16.14 2.20
CA ALA A 28 -7.00 15.68 1.48
C ALA A 28 -8.27 15.85 2.32
N ARG A 29 -8.21 15.55 3.62
CA ARG A 29 -9.32 15.79 4.56
C ARG A 29 -9.70 17.27 4.62
N GLU A 30 -8.71 18.16 4.72
CA GLU A 30 -8.91 19.61 4.71
C GLU A 30 -9.57 20.05 3.39
N TYR A 31 -9.01 19.66 2.25
CA TYR A 31 -9.59 19.96 0.93
C TYR A 31 -11.05 19.49 0.80
N ILE A 32 -11.35 18.25 1.20
CA ILE A 32 -12.72 17.71 1.11
C ILE A 32 -13.67 18.47 2.03
N THR A 33 -13.21 18.80 3.25
CA THR A 33 -13.99 19.58 4.23
C THR A 33 -14.36 20.95 3.68
N ASP A 34 -13.39 21.65 3.11
CA ASP A 34 -13.60 22.99 2.55
C ASP A 34 -14.58 22.93 1.38
N ARG A 35 -14.45 21.95 0.47
CA ARG A 35 -15.38 21.80 -0.65
C ARG A 35 -16.80 21.46 -0.23
N LEU A 36 -16.97 20.61 0.78
CA LEU A 36 -18.30 20.31 1.31
C LEU A 36 -18.93 21.55 1.97
N ARG A 37 -18.15 22.36 2.68
CA ARG A 37 -18.62 23.63 3.24
C ARG A 37 -18.97 24.66 2.16
N ASP A 38 -18.18 24.77 1.10
CA ASP A 38 -18.46 25.62 -0.06
C ASP A 38 -19.81 25.27 -0.71
N PHE A 39 -20.19 23.99 -0.70
CA PHE A 39 -21.47 23.51 -1.19
C PHE A 39 -22.63 23.67 -0.20
N GLY A 40 -22.38 24.22 0.99
CA GLY A 40 -23.39 24.48 2.02
C GLY A 40 -23.66 23.32 2.97
N TYR A 41 -22.82 22.28 3.01
CA TYR A 41 -22.98 21.18 3.96
C TYR A 41 -22.36 21.49 5.33
N GLU A 42 -23.02 21.04 6.39
CA GLU A 42 -22.38 20.91 7.71
C GLU A 42 -21.46 19.68 7.72
N VAL A 43 -20.20 19.86 8.08
CA VAL A 43 -19.19 18.79 8.06
C VAL A 43 -18.76 18.45 9.48
N LYS A 44 -18.86 17.17 9.85
CA LYS A 44 -18.35 16.60 11.10
C LYS A 44 -17.22 15.63 10.81
N HIS A 45 -16.21 15.61 11.67
CA HIS A 45 -15.11 14.65 11.58
C HIS A 45 -15.28 13.59 12.67
N GLU A 46 -15.09 12.33 12.29
CA GLU A 46 -15.07 11.20 13.21
C GLU A 46 -13.68 10.56 13.14
N GLU A 47 -12.99 10.51 14.28
CA GLU A 47 -11.67 9.92 14.38
C GLU A 47 -11.77 8.43 14.71
N PHE A 48 -10.94 7.63 14.05
CA PHE A 48 -10.84 6.20 14.32
C PHE A 48 -9.37 5.76 14.26
N LYS A 49 -9.07 4.66 14.95
CA LYS A 49 -7.73 4.08 14.98
C LYS A 49 -7.62 2.96 13.96
N VAL A 50 -6.58 3.02 13.14
CA VAL A 50 -6.22 1.98 12.18
C VAL A 50 -4.73 1.67 12.25
N TRP A 51 -4.40 0.42 12.00
CA TRP A 51 -3.03 0.02 11.73
C TRP A 51 -2.60 0.61 10.39
N THR A 52 -1.41 1.22 10.37
CA THR A 52 -0.79 1.77 9.17
C THR A 52 0.66 1.27 9.10
N PHE A 53 1.28 1.37 7.93
CA PHE A 53 2.70 1.07 7.73
C PHE A 53 3.38 2.24 7.04
N ARG A 54 4.70 2.37 7.23
CA ARG A 54 5.51 3.27 6.41
C ARG A 54 6.61 2.46 5.77
N HIS A 55 6.75 2.59 4.47
CA HIS A 55 7.92 2.04 3.80
C HIS A 55 9.10 2.99 4.02
N LYS A 56 10.19 2.47 4.60
CA LYS A 56 11.51 3.10 4.44
C LYS A 56 11.90 3.03 2.96
N LYS A 57 12.91 3.80 2.55
CA LYS A 57 13.50 3.60 1.21
C LYS A 57 14.13 2.21 1.18
N VAL A 58 13.60 1.34 0.34
CA VAL A 58 14.06 -0.05 0.21
C VAL A 58 14.64 -0.26 -1.18
N SER A 59 15.66 -1.11 -1.29
CA SER A 59 16.28 -1.51 -2.54
C SER A 59 16.44 -3.02 -2.57
N LEU A 60 16.18 -3.65 -3.71
CA LEU A 60 16.36 -5.08 -3.93
C LEU A 60 17.44 -5.28 -4.98
N LYS A 61 18.35 -6.22 -4.73
CA LYS A 61 19.34 -6.68 -5.71
C LYS A 61 19.27 -8.19 -5.85
N CYS A 62 19.38 -8.69 -7.08
CA CYS A 62 19.52 -10.11 -7.40
C CYS A 62 20.81 -10.28 -8.20
N ASP A 63 21.74 -11.11 -7.73
CA ASP A 63 23.02 -11.35 -8.39
C ASP A 63 23.80 -10.06 -8.74
N GLY A 64 23.73 -9.07 -7.85
CA GLY A 64 24.37 -7.76 -8.01
C GLY A 64 23.54 -6.72 -8.78
N GLU A 65 22.53 -7.15 -9.53
CA GLU A 65 21.67 -6.29 -10.35
C GLU A 65 20.51 -5.71 -9.56
N LYS A 66 20.20 -4.42 -9.78
CA LYS A 66 19.08 -3.75 -9.12
C LYS A 66 17.76 -4.19 -9.75
N VAL A 67 16.81 -4.61 -8.91
CA VAL A 67 15.49 -5.06 -9.35
C VAL A 67 14.44 -4.02 -9.00
N GLU A 68 13.54 -3.71 -9.94
CA GLU A 68 12.36 -2.90 -9.66
C GLU A 68 11.37 -3.73 -8.82
N PHE A 69 10.94 -3.18 -7.68
CA PHE A 69 9.98 -3.83 -6.82
C PHE A 69 9.18 -2.79 -6.04
N ARG A 70 8.08 -3.28 -5.44
CA ARG A 70 7.30 -2.51 -4.48
C ARG A 70 7.25 -3.32 -3.18
N PRO A 71 7.63 -2.74 -2.03
CA PRO A 71 7.46 -3.41 -0.75
C PRO A 71 5.98 -3.64 -0.47
N TYR A 72 5.66 -4.75 0.18
CA TYR A 72 4.33 -5.00 0.71
C TYR A 72 4.20 -4.38 2.10
N GLY A 73 3.01 -3.85 2.42
CA GLY A 73 2.72 -3.33 3.74
C GLY A 73 2.58 -4.46 4.75
N PHE A 74 2.81 -4.16 6.04
CA PHE A 74 2.66 -5.11 7.15
C PHE A 74 3.53 -6.39 7.04
N THR A 75 4.66 -6.31 6.33
CA THR A 75 5.62 -7.42 6.23
C THR A 75 6.58 -7.38 7.41
N GLY A 76 6.23 -8.08 8.49
CA GLY A 76 7.17 -8.51 9.52
C GLY A 76 7.97 -7.42 10.24
N GLU A 77 9.07 -7.84 10.85
CA GLU A 77 9.97 -6.97 11.62
C GLU A 77 10.82 -6.06 10.74
N GLU A 78 11.23 -4.91 11.26
CA GLU A 78 12.13 -4.00 10.56
C GLU A 78 13.55 -4.60 10.45
N VAL A 79 13.88 -5.18 9.30
CA VAL A 79 15.24 -5.62 9.00
C VAL A 79 15.99 -4.52 8.23
N ASN A 80 17.21 -4.16 8.69
CA ASN A 80 18.02 -3.13 8.03
C ASN A 80 18.60 -3.62 6.68
N SER A 81 18.99 -4.89 6.60
CA SER A 81 19.43 -5.54 5.38
C SER A 81 19.30 -7.05 5.51
N LEU A 82 18.97 -7.71 4.40
CA LEU A 82 18.91 -9.17 4.31
C LEU A 82 19.59 -9.61 3.02
N SER A 83 20.40 -10.65 3.10
CA SER A 83 21.00 -11.32 1.95
C SER A 83 20.80 -12.83 2.11
N SER A 84 20.19 -13.46 1.12
CA SER A 84 19.91 -14.89 1.14
C SER A 84 19.80 -15.44 -0.28
N ARG A 85 19.82 -16.77 -0.40
CA ARG A 85 19.54 -17.47 -1.66
C ARG A 85 18.04 -17.42 -1.94
N MET A 86 17.67 -17.11 -3.18
CA MET A 86 16.28 -17.13 -3.60
C MET A 86 15.84 -18.56 -3.91
N LYS A 87 14.71 -18.99 -3.33
CA LYS A 87 14.05 -20.26 -3.60
C LYS A 87 12.74 -19.99 -4.36
N TYR A 88 12.57 -20.61 -5.52
CA TYR A 88 11.33 -20.48 -6.29
C TYR A 88 10.25 -21.41 -5.75
N ILE A 89 9.07 -20.85 -5.43
CA ILE A 89 7.91 -21.60 -4.95
C ILE A 89 6.69 -21.11 -5.73
N GLU A 90 6.13 -21.95 -6.61
CA GLU A 90 5.09 -21.54 -7.57
C GLU A 90 3.73 -21.26 -6.91
N ALA A 91 3.27 -22.15 -6.03
CA ALA A 91 1.92 -22.09 -5.47
C ALA A 91 1.87 -21.64 -4.00
N GLY A 92 3.01 -21.16 -3.47
CA GLY A 92 3.13 -20.82 -2.06
C GLY A 92 2.93 -22.02 -1.12
N ASP A 93 3.39 -23.21 -1.51
CA ASP A 93 3.23 -24.42 -0.72
C ASP A 93 4.00 -24.33 0.60
N LYS A 94 3.30 -24.49 1.73
CA LYS A 94 3.82 -24.27 3.09
C LYS A 94 4.99 -25.22 3.40
N TYR A 95 4.95 -26.46 2.91
CA TYR A 95 6.02 -27.44 3.14
C TYR A 95 7.35 -27.08 2.46
N LEU A 96 7.33 -26.16 1.49
CA LEU A 96 8.53 -25.67 0.82
C LEU A 96 9.07 -24.40 1.49
N MET A 97 8.45 -23.92 2.57
CA MET A 97 8.75 -22.65 3.24
C MET A 97 9.37 -22.79 4.63
N ASP A 98 9.55 -24.02 5.14
CA ASP A 98 10.04 -24.24 6.51
C ASP A 98 11.46 -23.68 6.75
N ASP A 99 12.25 -23.49 5.69
CA ASP A 99 13.60 -22.92 5.70
C ASP A 99 13.66 -21.48 5.17
N VAL A 100 12.51 -20.86 4.91
CA VAL A 100 12.41 -19.53 4.29
C VAL A 100 12.17 -18.48 5.37
N SER A 101 13.15 -17.59 5.55
CA SER A 101 13.02 -16.47 6.49
C SER A 101 12.16 -15.33 5.95
N GLU A 102 12.07 -15.15 4.62
CA GLU A 102 11.34 -14.07 3.98
C GLU A 102 10.77 -14.46 2.62
N ILE A 103 9.59 -13.92 2.28
CA ILE A 103 8.86 -14.28 1.05
C ILE A 103 8.80 -13.08 0.10
N VAL A 104 9.42 -13.21 -1.07
CA VAL A 104 9.24 -12.28 -2.19
C VAL A 104 8.07 -12.75 -3.04
N VAL A 105 6.97 -11.99 -3.05
CA VAL A 105 5.80 -12.32 -3.87
C VAL A 105 5.95 -11.69 -5.26
N LEU A 106 6.17 -12.54 -6.26
CA LEU A 106 6.13 -12.14 -7.67
C LEU A 106 4.68 -12.05 -8.14
N SER A 107 4.23 -10.88 -8.60
CA SER A 107 2.91 -10.70 -9.19
C SER A 107 3.00 -10.08 -10.58
N LYS A 108 2.49 -10.77 -11.61
CA LYS A 108 2.45 -10.27 -13.00
C LYS A 108 1.35 -9.22 -13.26
N LEU A 109 0.55 -8.81 -12.28
CA LEU A 109 -0.59 -7.91 -12.47
C LEU A 109 -0.38 -6.54 -11.81
N PRO A 110 -0.65 -5.43 -12.52
CA PRO A 110 -0.78 -4.12 -11.90
C PRO A 110 -2.12 -4.06 -11.17
N GLY A 111 -2.14 -4.44 -9.89
CA GLY A 111 -3.35 -4.43 -9.08
C GLY A 111 -3.35 -5.59 -8.11
N GLY A 112 -3.26 -5.27 -6.82
CA GLY A 112 -3.41 -6.25 -5.75
C GLY A 112 -4.78 -6.92 -5.79
N VAL A 113 -4.95 -7.89 -4.88
CA VAL A 113 -6.20 -8.63 -4.62
C VAL A 113 -6.46 -9.88 -5.48
N LYS A 114 -5.41 -10.65 -5.83
CA LYS A 114 -5.57 -12.12 -5.94
C LYS A 114 -4.72 -12.95 -4.96
N ASN A 115 -3.65 -12.35 -4.39
CA ASN A 115 -2.74 -13.06 -3.47
C ASN A 115 -3.04 -12.86 -1.98
N ALA A 116 -4.06 -12.08 -1.59
CA ALA A 116 -4.42 -11.89 -0.18
C ALA A 116 -4.83 -13.22 0.51
N LYS A 117 -5.41 -14.17 -0.24
CA LYS A 117 -5.70 -15.52 0.24
C LYS A 117 -4.43 -16.34 0.54
N LEU A 118 -3.35 -16.12 -0.22
CA LEU A 118 -2.06 -16.77 0.01
C LEU A 118 -1.42 -16.21 1.29
N LEU A 119 -1.43 -14.89 1.45
CA LEU A 119 -0.90 -14.22 2.65
C LEU A 119 -1.65 -14.63 3.93
N ASN A 120 -2.98 -14.70 3.92
CA ASN A 120 -3.74 -15.18 5.08
C ASN A 120 -3.50 -16.67 5.42
N ARG A 121 -2.98 -17.47 4.47
CA ARG A 121 -2.64 -18.88 4.68
C ARG A 121 -1.23 -19.07 5.25
N LEU A 122 -0.34 -18.13 4.98
CA LEU A 122 1.05 -18.15 5.46
C LEU A 122 1.18 -17.70 6.92
N TRP A 123 0.20 -16.96 7.43
CA TRP A 123 0.21 -16.36 8.78
C TRP A 123 -0.78 -17.04 9.75
N LYS A 124 -1.22 -18.27 9.43
CA LYS A 124 -1.89 -19.21 10.33
C LYS A 124 -1.06 -20.49 10.45
#